data_AF-A0A527Q278-F1
#
_entry.id   AF-A0A527Q278-F1
#
_cell.length_a   1.000
_cell.length_b   1.000
_cell.length_c   1.000
_cell.angle_alpha   90.00
_cell.angle_beta   90.00
_cell.angle_gamma   90.00
#
_symmetry.space_group_name_H-M   'P 1'
#
loop_
_entity.id
_entity.type
_entity.pdbx_description
1 polymer ?
#
loop_
_entity_poly.entity_id
_entity_poly.type
_entity_poly.pdbx_seq_one_letter_code
_entity_poly.pdbx_strand_id
1 'polypeptide(L)'
;LCDQHGIVLVADEVQSGLGRTGRLFAIEHTGIEPDLLLMAKSLAAGIPIAAIVGKAEIMDSVAAGGLGGTYAGNPLACAAALAVLDVLEEENLL
;
A
#
# COMPACT_ATOMS: atom_id res chain seq x y z
N LEU A 1 -12.66 -0.94 -18.47
CA LEU A 1 -13.78 -1.62 -17.78
C LEU A 1 -14.11 -0.92 -16.46
N CYS A 2 -13.22 -0.93 -15.45
CA CYS A 2 -13.48 -0.27 -14.17
C CYS A 2 -13.86 1.22 -14.34
N ASP A 3 -13.03 2.00 -15.01
CA ASP A 3 -13.32 3.42 -15.29
C ASP A 3 -14.63 3.62 -16.06
N GLN A 4 -14.90 2.76 -17.05
CA GLN A 4 -16.10 2.84 -17.89
C GLN A 4 -17.39 2.61 -17.11
N HIS A 5 -17.31 1.92 -15.97
CA HIS A 5 -18.47 1.54 -15.16
C HIS A 5 -18.47 2.19 -13.76
N GLY A 6 -17.49 3.04 -13.45
CA GLY A 6 -17.34 3.63 -12.11
C GLY A 6 -17.09 2.59 -11.01
N ILE A 7 -16.40 1.49 -11.35
CA ILE A 7 -16.04 0.42 -10.39
C ILE A 7 -14.64 0.70 -9.87
N VAL A 8 -14.45 0.64 -8.55
CA VAL A 8 -13.14 0.80 -7.92
C VAL A 8 -12.24 -0.40 -8.24
N LEU A 9 -11.11 -0.15 -8.88
CA LEU A 9 -10.04 -1.12 -9.08
C LEU A 9 -9.12 -1.16 -7.86
N VAL A 10 -9.08 -2.30 -7.18
CA VAL A 10 -8.20 -2.54 -6.03
C VAL A 10 -7.04 -3.44 -6.44
N ALA A 11 -5.82 -2.94 -6.34
CA ALA A 11 -4.60 -3.73 -6.47
C ALA A 11 -4.18 -4.25 -5.08
N ASP A 12 -4.36 -5.55 -4.86
CA ASP A 12 -3.82 -6.21 -3.66
C ASP A 12 -2.34 -6.54 -3.87
N GLU A 13 -1.49 -5.64 -3.38
CA GLU A 13 -0.03 -5.76 -3.44
C GLU A 13 0.55 -6.27 -2.11
N VAL A 14 -0.28 -6.86 -1.25
CA VAL A 14 0.17 -7.33 0.07
C VAL A 14 1.25 -8.41 -0.04
N GLN A 15 1.27 -9.20 -1.12
CA GLN A 15 2.34 -10.16 -1.38
C GLN A 15 3.34 -9.72 -2.46
N SER A 16 2.84 -9.04 -3.49
CA SER A 16 3.58 -8.75 -4.72
C SER A 16 4.27 -7.40 -4.74
N GLY A 17 3.94 -6.51 -3.79
CA GLY A 17 4.56 -5.20 -3.66
C GLY A 17 5.92 -5.24 -2.98
N LEU A 18 6.48 -4.05 -2.79
CA LEU A 18 7.73 -3.78 -2.09
C LEU A 18 8.92 -4.52 -2.70
N GLY A 19 9.10 -4.38 -4.02
CA GLY A 19 10.26 -4.93 -4.74
C GLY A 19 10.15 -6.41 -5.10
N ARG A 20 9.13 -7.14 -4.62
CA ARG A 20 9.02 -8.61 -4.80
C ARG A 20 9.05 -9.06 -6.26
N THR A 21 8.61 -8.22 -7.18
CA THR A 21 8.50 -8.53 -8.62
C THR A 21 9.51 -7.76 -9.49
N GLY A 22 10.53 -7.11 -8.90
CA GLY A 22 11.47 -6.26 -9.63
C GLY A 22 10.90 -4.91 -10.05
N ARG A 23 9.86 -4.46 -9.33
CA ARG A 23 9.26 -3.12 -9.34
C ARG A 23 8.77 -2.84 -7.92
N LEU A 24 8.53 -1.57 -7.59
CA LEU A 24 8.02 -1.23 -6.25
C LEU A 24 6.64 -1.87 -6.04
N PHE A 25 5.76 -1.78 -7.03
CA PHE A 25 4.50 -2.53 -7.08
C PHE A 25 4.38 -3.34 -8.37
N ALA A 26 3.79 -4.54 -8.29
CA ALA A 26 3.66 -5.41 -9.45
C ALA A 26 2.73 -4.82 -10.53
N ILE A 27 1.74 -4.02 -10.14
CA ILE A 27 0.82 -3.33 -11.04
C ILE A 27 1.55 -2.41 -12.03
N GLU A 28 2.74 -1.91 -11.68
CA GLU A 28 3.58 -1.10 -12.57
C GLU A 28 3.95 -1.81 -13.87
N HIS A 29 4.10 -3.15 -13.83
CA HIS A 29 4.36 -3.96 -15.04
C HIS A 29 3.21 -3.88 -16.05
N THR A 30 2.02 -3.47 -15.63
CA THR A 30 0.82 -3.39 -16.47
C THR A 30 0.57 -1.99 -17.03
N GLY A 31 1.22 -0.96 -16.48
CA GLY A 31 0.96 0.44 -16.82
C GLY A 31 -0.40 0.97 -16.34
N ILE A 32 -1.08 0.26 -15.43
CA ILE A 32 -2.37 0.64 -14.85
C ILE A 32 -2.12 1.35 -13.52
N GLU A 33 -2.83 2.46 -13.29
CA GLU A 33 -2.93 3.12 -11.99
C GLU A 33 -4.21 2.63 -11.29
N PRO A 34 -4.10 1.87 -10.16
CA PRO A 34 -5.27 1.40 -9.44
C PRO A 34 -5.91 2.52 -8.61
N ASP A 35 -7.21 2.39 -8.31
CA ASP A 35 -7.92 3.33 -7.46
C ASP A 35 -7.54 3.19 -5.99
N LEU A 36 -7.30 1.94 -5.56
CA LEU A 36 -6.81 1.57 -4.23
C LEU A 36 -5.65 0.57 -4.37
N LEU A 37 -4.66 0.69 -3.49
CA LEU A 37 -3.51 -0.21 -3.39
C LEU A 37 -3.35 -0.68 -1.95
N LEU A 38 -3.23 -2.00 -1.75
CA LEU A 38 -3.12 -2.63 -0.44
C LEU A 38 -1.67 -3.08 -0.17
N MET A 39 -1.15 -2.81 1.03
CA MET A 39 0.20 -3.19 1.45
C MET A 39 0.20 -3.81 2.84
N ALA A 40 1.07 -4.81 3.08
CA ALA A 40 1.45 -5.31 4.41
C ALA A 40 2.74 -6.14 4.26
N LYS A 41 2.83 -7.31 4.91
CA LYS A 41 3.93 -8.29 4.83
C LYS A 41 5.32 -7.64 4.93
N SER A 42 5.99 -7.43 3.79
CA SER A 42 7.34 -6.85 3.74
C SER A 42 7.39 -5.40 4.20
N LEU A 43 6.25 -4.70 4.33
CA LEU A 43 6.17 -3.26 4.64
C LEU A 43 6.96 -2.87 5.88
N ALA A 44 7.05 -3.72 6.89
CA ALA A 44 7.86 -3.46 8.08
C ALA A 44 8.70 -4.66 8.51
N ALA A 45 9.17 -5.45 7.54
CA ALA A 45 10.11 -6.57 7.75
C ALA A 45 9.73 -7.53 8.91
N GLY A 46 8.43 -7.79 9.09
CA GLY A 46 7.90 -8.69 10.13
C GLY A 46 7.21 -8.01 11.30
N ILE A 47 7.31 -6.68 11.44
CA ILE A 47 6.50 -5.93 12.42
C ILE A 47 5.08 -5.73 11.86
N PRO A 48 4.01 -5.94 12.66
CA PRO A 48 2.64 -5.85 12.15
C PRO A 48 2.23 -4.42 11.75
N ILE A 49 2.06 -4.21 10.45
CA ILE A 49 1.42 -3.03 9.85
C ILE A 49 0.83 -3.40 8.48
N ALA A 50 -0.26 -2.74 8.13
CA ALA A 50 -0.86 -2.78 6.80
C ALA A 50 -1.30 -1.36 6.43
N ALA A 51 -1.42 -1.08 5.13
CA ALA A 51 -1.82 0.21 4.60
C ALA A 51 -2.75 0.03 3.39
N ILE A 52 -3.66 0.99 3.25
CA ILE A 52 -4.51 1.18 2.07
C ILE A 52 -4.20 2.59 1.58
N VAL A 53 -3.70 2.71 0.35
CA VAL A 53 -3.48 3.99 -0.32
C VAL A 53 -4.48 4.10 -1.46
N GLY A 54 -5.08 5.26 -1.65
CA GLY A 54 -6.13 5.42 -2.63
C GLY A 54 -6.36 6.87 -3.05
N LYS A 55 -7.16 7.06 -4.09
CA LYS A 55 -7.61 8.38 -4.54
C LYS A 55 -8.32 9.11 -3.39
N ALA A 56 -8.05 10.41 -3.24
CA ALA A 56 -8.60 11.22 -2.15
C ALA A 56 -10.13 11.16 -2.08
N GLU A 57 -10.82 11.25 -3.22
CA GLU A 57 -12.28 11.16 -3.28
C GLU A 57 -12.85 9.83 -2.77
N ILE A 58 -12.08 8.74 -2.83
CA ILE A 58 -12.46 7.42 -2.30
C ILE A 58 -12.13 7.36 -0.80
N MET A 59 -10.93 7.77 -0.40
CA MET A 59 -10.48 7.70 1.00
C MET A 59 -11.27 8.65 1.91
N ASP A 60 -11.57 9.86 1.43
CA ASP A 60 -12.32 10.91 2.15
C ASP A 60 -13.83 10.68 2.11
N SER A 61 -14.32 9.69 1.35
CA SER A 61 -15.75 9.34 1.32
C SER A 61 -16.22 8.72 2.64
N VAL A 62 -15.30 8.19 3.45
CA VAL A 62 -15.62 7.58 4.73
C VAL A 62 -15.74 8.66 5.80
N ALA A 63 -16.89 8.71 6.47
CA ALA A 63 -17.12 9.66 7.55
C ALA A 63 -16.11 9.48 8.70
N ALA A 64 -15.85 10.56 9.44
CA ALA A 64 -14.96 10.54 10.60
C ALA A 64 -15.35 9.42 11.58
N GLY A 65 -14.37 8.60 11.97
CA GLY A 65 -14.57 7.41 12.81
C GLY A 65 -15.03 6.15 12.06
N GLY A 66 -15.31 6.23 10.76
CA GLY A 66 -15.63 5.06 9.92
C GLY A 66 -14.41 4.19 9.59
N LEU A 67 -13.21 4.75 9.67
CA LEU A 67 -11.94 4.02 9.63
C LEU A 67 -11.24 4.17 10.99
N GLY A 68 -10.72 3.07 11.52
CA GLY A 68 -10.01 3.08 12.80
C GLY A 68 -9.40 1.72 13.15
N GLY A 69 -8.80 1.65 14.33
CA GLY A 69 -8.22 0.44 14.88
C GLY A 69 -7.22 0.76 16.00
N THR A 70 -7.31 0.08 17.13
CA THR A 70 -6.53 0.42 18.34
C THR A 70 -5.02 0.41 18.11
N TYR A 71 -4.54 -0.50 17.27
CA TYR A 71 -3.11 -0.67 16.95
C TYR A 71 -2.74 -0.26 15.53
N ALA A 72 -3.72 0.28 14.76
CA ALA A 72 -3.50 0.71 13.39
C ALA A 72 -2.48 1.87 13.38
N GLY A 73 -1.49 1.79 12.49
CA GLY A 73 -0.46 2.83 12.39
C GLY A 73 0.36 3.03 13.67
N ASN A 74 0.57 1.98 14.47
CA ASN A 74 1.33 2.11 15.70
C ASN A 74 2.75 2.65 15.41
N PRO A 75 3.30 3.54 16.27
CA PRO A 75 4.56 4.23 15.98
C PRO A 75 5.76 3.31 15.74
N LEU A 76 5.82 2.17 16.43
CA LEU A 76 6.91 1.20 16.27
C LEU A 76 6.89 0.59 14.87
N ALA A 77 5.72 0.16 14.40
CA ALA A 77 5.58 -0.42 13.07
C ALA A 77 5.75 0.62 11.97
N CYS A 78 5.33 1.87 12.19
CA CYS A 78 5.62 2.97 11.28
C CYS A 78 7.12 3.25 11.15
N ALA A 79 7.86 3.27 12.26
CA ALA A 79 9.32 3.44 12.24
C ALA A 79 10.03 2.29 11.49
N ALA A 80 9.60 1.05 11.73
CA ALA A 80 10.11 -0.10 10.99
C ALA A 80 9.75 -0.03 9.50
N ALA A 81 8.58 0.49 9.15
CA ALA A 81 8.17 0.64 7.76
C ALA A 81 8.97 1.69 7.00
N LEU A 82 9.22 2.85 7.63
CA LEU A 82 10.07 3.89 7.06
C LEU A 82 11.48 3.35 6.78
N ALA A 83 12.08 2.65 7.75
CA ALA A 83 13.40 2.04 7.56
C ALA A 83 13.43 1.00 6.41
N VAL A 84 12.35 0.24 6.20
CA VAL A 84 12.25 -0.67 5.05
C VAL A 84 12.21 0.10 3.73
N LEU A 85 11.45 1.20 3.67
CA LEU A 85 11.37 2.03 2.48
C LEU A 85 12.74 2.67 2.15
N ASP A 86 13.45 3.16 3.17
CA ASP A 86 14.81 3.68 3.02
C ASP A 86 15.75 2.61 2.45
N VAL A 87 15.70 1.38 2.98
CA VAL A 87 16.50 0.25 2.49
C VAL A 87 16.18 -0.11 1.03
N LEU A 88 14.91 -0.11 0.63
CA LEU A 88 14.53 -0.37 -0.76
C LEU A 88 15.16 0.64 -1.73
N GLU A 89 15.25 1.90 -1.33
CA GLU A 89 15.85 2.98 -2.11
C GLU A 89 17.39 2.93 -2.08
N GLU A 90 18.00 2.82 -0.89
CA GLU A 90 19.45 2.87 -0.70
C GLU A 90 20.18 1.64 -1.25
N GLU A 91 19.60 0.44 -1.12
CA GLU A 91 20.24 -0.81 -1.55
C GLU A 91 19.92 -1.18 -3.02
N ASN A 92 19.21 -0.32 -3.77
CA ASN A 92 18.78 -0.56 -5.16
C ASN A 92 18.07 -1.92 -5.34
N LEU A 93 17.04 -2.17 -4.53
CA LEU A 93 16.28 -3.43 -4.54
C LEU A 93 15.10 -3.43 -5.55
N LEU A 94 15.06 -2.44 -6.46
CA LEU A 94 13.99 -2.22 -7.45
C LEU A 94 14.49 -2.39 -8.90
#